data_AF-A0A349LNB5-F1
#
_entry.id   AF-A0A349LNB5-F1
#
_cell.length_a   1.000
_cell.length_b   1.000
_cell.length_c   1.000
_cell.angle_alpha   90.00
_cell.angle_beta   90.00
_cell.angle_gamma   90.00
#
_symmetry.space_group_name_H-M   'P 1'
#
loop_
_entity.id
_entity.type
_entity.pdbx_description
1 polymer ?
#
loop_
_entity_poly.entity_id
_entity_poly.type
_entity_poly.pdbx_seq_one_letter_code
_entity_poly.pdbx_strand_id
1 'polypeptide(L)'
;VGKEVGIMADLQGPKIRVGKFENSKVLLKEGEKFTLDIACELGNQDRVGLDYKELPNDVKSGDRLLLNDGLVVLRVQSVKGGEIFTLVEQGGPLSNNKGINRAGGGLTAPALTEKDIADLDAAIAMGVDFLAISFPKAGADMAYARKLADAASAKY
;
A
#
# COMPACT_ATOMS: atom_id res chain seq x y z
N VAL A 1 20.27 23.90 -23.63
CA VAL A 1 21.21 22.94 -24.26
C VAL A 1 22.47 22.92 -23.41
N GLY A 2 23.05 21.74 -23.14
CA GLY A 2 24.27 21.62 -22.32
C GLY A 2 24.05 21.59 -20.80
N LYS A 3 22.93 21.03 -20.33
CA LYS A 3 22.71 20.76 -18.90
C LYS A 3 22.74 19.25 -18.66
N GLU A 4 23.37 18.83 -17.57
CA GLU A 4 23.23 17.46 -17.07
C GLU A 4 21.79 17.25 -16.58
N VAL A 5 21.19 16.13 -16.99
CA VAL A 5 19.82 15.75 -16.62
C VAL A 5 19.86 14.29 -16.20
N GLY A 6 19.61 14.04 -14.91
CA GLY A 6 19.47 12.68 -14.40
C GLY A 6 18.06 12.14 -14.60
N ILE A 7 17.95 10.85 -14.89
CA ILE A 7 16.71 10.10 -15.02
C ILE A 7 16.58 9.21 -13.79
N MET A 8 15.44 9.32 -13.10
CA MET A 8 15.11 8.50 -11.95
C MET A 8 13.89 7.63 -12.26
N ALA A 9 14.02 6.33 -12.03
CA ALA A 9 12.88 5.41 -12.00
C ALA A 9 12.41 5.22 -10.55
N ASP A 10 11.11 5.47 -10.31
CA ASP A 10 10.47 5.31 -9.00
C ASP A 10 9.69 3.99 -8.98
N LEU A 11 10.16 3.04 -8.17
CA LEU A 11 9.50 1.76 -7.98
C LEU A 11 8.32 1.92 -7.05
N GLN A 12 7.20 1.30 -7.41
CA GLN A 12 5.91 1.53 -6.78
C GLN A 12 5.86 1.04 -5.33
N GLY A 13 6.50 -0.09 -5.04
CA GLY A 13 6.45 -0.75 -3.75
C GLY A 13 5.07 -1.34 -3.43
N PRO A 14 4.92 -1.95 -2.24
CA PRO A 14 3.68 -2.59 -1.80
C PRO A 14 2.65 -1.54 -1.33
N LYS A 15 2.08 -0.77 -2.26
CA LYS A 15 1.01 0.18 -1.93
C LYS A 15 -0.25 -0.59 -1.52
N ILE A 16 -0.59 -0.56 -0.24
CA ILE A 16 -1.81 -1.16 0.31
C ILE A 16 -2.97 -0.18 0.12
N ARG A 17 -4.08 -0.66 -0.43
CA ARG A 17 -5.24 0.14 -0.80
C ARG A 17 -6.56 -0.60 -0.53
N VAL A 18 -7.61 0.19 -0.34
CA VAL A 18 -8.98 -0.32 -0.44
C VAL A 18 -9.32 -0.66 -1.89
N GLY A 19 -10.25 -1.60 -2.07
CA GLY A 19 -10.77 -2.00 -3.37
C GLY A 19 -11.67 -0.94 -4.02
N LYS A 20 -12.58 -1.40 -4.88
CA LYS A 20 -13.56 -0.57 -5.57
C LYS A 20 -14.89 -0.59 -4.83
N PHE A 21 -15.66 0.48 -4.97
CA PHE A 21 -17.03 0.60 -4.48
C PHE A 21 -18.03 0.53 -5.63
N GLU A 22 -19.23 -0.01 -5.36
CA GLU A 22 -20.36 -0.04 -6.30
C GLU A 22 -20.67 1.35 -6.87
N ASN A 23 -20.67 2.37 -6.01
CA ASN A 23 -20.96 3.77 -6.36
C ASN A 23 -19.69 4.65 -6.44
N SER A 24 -18.53 4.05 -6.71
CA SER A 24 -17.19 4.68 -6.79
C SER A 24 -16.65 5.33 -5.50
N LYS A 25 -17.52 5.68 -4.56
CA LYS A 25 -17.18 6.21 -3.24
C LYS A 25 -18.31 5.99 -2.24
N VAL A 26 -17.96 6.10 -0.97
CA VAL A 26 -18.87 6.15 0.18
C VAL A 26 -18.51 7.34 1.06
N LEU A 27 -19.43 7.73 1.93
CA LEU A 27 -19.19 8.75 2.95
C LEU A 27 -19.31 8.09 4.32
N LEU A 28 -18.18 7.86 4.98
CA LEU A 28 -18.16 7.24 6.31
C LEU A 28 -18.38 8.31 7.37
N LYS A 29 -19.24 8.04 8.35
CA LYS A 29 -19.45 8.96 9.49
C LYS A 29 -18.75 8.43 10.73
N GLU A 30 -18.28 9.34 11.56
CA GLU A 30 -17.70 9.00 12.86
C GLU A 30 -18.69 8.19 13.71
N GLY A 31 -18.17 7.13 14.35
CA GLY A 31 -18.96 6.18 15.14
C GLY A 31 -19.61 5.04 14.34
N GLU A 32 -19.59 5.08 13.01
CA GLU A 32 -20.10 3.98 12.18
C GLU A 32 -19.16 2.76 12.21
N LYS A 33 -19.73 1.58 12.00
CA LYS A 33 -18.95 0.35 11.79
C LYS A 33 -18.62 0.25 10.31
N PHE A 34 -17.41 -0.21 10.00
CA PHE A 34 -17.00 -0.46 8.64
C PHE A 34 -16.06 -1.68 8.60
N THR A 35 -16.22 -2.54 7.61
CA THR A 35 -15.43 -3.78 7.50
C THR A 35 -14.50 -3.74 6.29
N LEU A 36 -13.22 -4.06 6.50
CA LEU A 36 -12.30 -4.36 5.41
C LEU A 36 -12.28 -5.87 5.21
N ASP A 37 -12.60 -6.34 4.01
CA ASP A 37 -12.85 -7.76 3.73
C ASP A 37 -12.08 -8.20 2.50
N ILE A 38 -11.19 -9.19 2.64
CA ILE A 38 -10.38 -9.69 1.53
C ILE A 38 -11.21 -10.37 0.43
N ALA A 39 -12.41 -10.87 0.73
CA ALA A 39 -13.29 -11.54 -0.21
C ALA A 39 -14.27 -10.58 -0.92
N CYS A 40 -14.33 -9.32 -0.49
CA CYS A 40 -15.22 -8.32 -1.08
C CYS A 40 -14.67 -7.82 -2.43
N GLU A 41 -15.39 -8.10 -3.52
CA GLU A 41 -15.03 -7.63 -4.87
C GLU A 41 -15.41 -6.16 -5.09
N LEU A 42 -16.66 -5.80 -4.73
CA LEU A 42 -17.20 -4.46 -4.78
C LEU A 42 -17.74 -4.06 -3.41
N GLY A 43 -17.18 -2.98 -2.86
CA GLY A 43 -17.56 -2.41 -1.59
C GLY A 43 -18.81 -1.55 -1.65
N ASN A 44 -19.39 -1.32 -0.49
CA ASN A 44 -20.58 -0.51 -0.26
C ASN A 44 -20.41 0.31 1.03
N GLN A 45 -21.50 0.84 1.59
CA GLN A 45 -21.46 1.69 2.79
C GLN A 45 -20.93 0.95 4.03
N ASP A 46 -21.01 -0.38 4.07
CA ASP A 46 -20.69 -1.18 5.25
C ASP A 46 -19.34 -1.92 5.14
N ARG A 47 -18.88 -2.20 3.92
CA ARG A 47 -17.62 -2.93 3.70
C ARG A 47 -16.90 -2.58 2.41
N VAL A 48 -15.60 -2.87 2.34
CA VAL A 48 -14.80 -2.77 1.10
C VAL A 48 -13.72 -3.85 1.02
N GLY A 49 -13.39 -4.21 -0.22
CA GLY A 49 -12.25 -5.05 -0.57
C GLY A 49 -10.88 -4.48 -0.19
N LEU A 50 -9.85 -5.32 -0.28
CA LEU A 50 -8.44 -4.98 -0.11
C LEU A 50 -7.61 -5.52 -1.28
N ASP A 51 -6.59 -4.78 -1.72
CA ASP A 51 -5.60 -5.27 -2.68
C ASP A 51 -4.52 -6.14 -2.00
N TYR A 52 -4.15 -5.80 -0.76
CA TYR A 52 -3.23 -6.57 0.07
C TYR A 52 -3.99 -7.54 0.98
N LYS A 53 -4.03 -8.80 0.56
CA LYS A 53 -4.80 -9.87 1.22
C LYS A 53 -4.23 -10.27 2.58
N GLU A 54 -2.98 -9.92 2.87
CA GLU A 54 -2.32 -10.20 4.14
C GLU A 54 -2.57 -9.14 5.23
N LEU A 55 -3.28 -8.04 4.91
CA LEU A 55 -3.58 -6.99 5.91
C LEU A 55 -4.22 -7.53 7.20
N PRO A 56 -5.15 -8.50 7.18
CA PRO A 56 -5.72 -9.07 8.42
C PRO A 56 -4.67 -9.70 9.35
N ASN A 57 -3.56 -10.21 8.81
CA ASN A 57 -2.47 -10.78 9.59
C ASN A 57 -1.53 -9.70 10.17
N ASP A 58 -1.56 -8.50 9.62
CA ASP A 58 -0.71 -7.37 9.98
C ASP A 58 -1.34 -6.41 11.00
N VAL A 59 -2.59 -6.65 11.40
CA VAL A 59 -3.33 -5.75 12.29
C VAL A 59 -3.93 -6.51 13.48
N LYS A 60 -4.11 -5.80 14.58
CA LYS A 60 -4.76 -6.31 15.79
C LYS A 60 -5.75 -5.29 16.36
N SER A 61 -6.59 -5.75 17.27
CA SER A 61 -7.52 -4.88 18.00
C SER A 61 -6.79 -3.71 18.63
N GLY A 62 -7.35 -2.50 18.48
CA GLY A 62 -6.78 -1.25 18.95
C GLY A 62 -5.93 -0.50 17.92
N ASP A 63 -5.43 -1.15 16.87
CA ASP A 63 -4.66 -0.49 15.81
C ASP A 63 -5.51 0.57 15.08
N ARG A 64 -4.84 1.63 14.62
CA ARG A 64 -5.46 2.70 13.82
C ARG A 64 -5.01 2.58 12.38
N LEU A 65 -5.97 2.50 11.47
CA LEU A 65 -5.76 2.51 10.03
C LEU A 65 -6.09 3.90 9.49
N LEU A 66 -5.12 4.50 8.81
CA LEU A 66 -5.19 5.80 8.16
C LEU A 66 -5.49 5.56 6.68
N LEU A 67 -6.67 5.97 6.24
CA LEU A 67 -7.12 5.82 4.86
C LEU A 67 -7.08 7.17 4.17
N ASN A 68 -6.75 7.16 2.87
CA ASN A 68 -6.67 8.38 2.05
C ASN A 68 -5.81 9.46 2.73
N ASP A 69 -4.55 9.09 3.01
CA ASP A 69 -3.55 9.95 3.65
C ASP A 69 -3.98 10.50 5.03
N GLY A 70 -4.79 9.72 5.75
CA GLY A 70 -5.29 10.05 7.09
C GLY A 70 -6.54 10.91 7.11
N LEU A 71 -7.17 11.17 5.95
CA LEU A 71 -8.46 11.86 5.90
C LEU A 71 -9.55 11.06 6.65
N VAL A 72 -9.49 9.73 6.53
CA VAL A 72 -10.38 8.80 7.23
C VAL A 72 -9.54 7.96 8.19
N VAL A 73 -10.01 7.78 9.42
CA VAL A 73 -9.34 6.97 10.44
C VAL A 73 -10.28 5.90 10.94
N LEU A 74 -9.84 4.65 10.84
CA LEU A 74 -10.55 3.48 11.33
C LEU A 74 -9.79 2.87 12.51
N ARG A 75 -10.49 2.54 13.60
CA ARG A 75 -9.95 1.75 14.70
C ARG A 75 -10.35 0.30 14.55
N VAL A 76 -9.36 -0.60 14.50
CA VAL A 76 -9.60 -2.04 14.46
C VAL A 76 -10.24 -2.48 15.78
N GLN A 77 -11.41 -3.09 15.69
CA GLN A 77 -12.14 -3.68 16.81
C GLN A 77 -11.76 -5.14 16.97
N SER A 78 -11.77 -5.90 15.88
CA SER A 78 -11.39 -7.32 15.86
C SER A 78 -11.06 -7.78 14.44
N VAL A 79 -10.34 -8.90 14.33
CA VAL A 79 -10.07 -9.59 13.05
C VAL A 79 -10.67 -10.98 13.14
N LYS A 80 -11.41 -11.43 12.12
CA LYS A 80 -11.91 -12.80 12.01
C LYS A 80 -11.68 -13.32 10.60
N GLY A 81 -10.73 -14.25 10.45
CA GLY A 81 -10.32 -14.73 9.14
C GLY A 81 -9.86 -13.57 8.25
N GLY A 82 -10.52 -13.39 7.11
CA GLY A 82 -10.23 -12.33 6.16
C GLY A 82 -10.93 -10.99 6.41
N GLU A 83 -11.72 -10.87 7.48
CA GLU A 83 -12.50 -9.66 7.80
C GLU A 83 -11.88 -8.88 8.96
N ILE A 84 -11.64 -7.59 8.75
CA ILE A 84 -11.20 -6.63 9.75
C ILE A 84 -12.39 -5.74 10.11
N PHE A 85 -12.94 -5.96 11.30
CA PHE A 85 -14.04 -5.15 11.82
C PHE A 85 -13.48 -3.87 12.44
N THR A 86 -13.98 -2.72 12.00
CA THR A 86 -13.51 -1.42 12.46
C THR A 86 -14.62 -0.51 12.94
N LEU A 87 -14.24 0.49 13.73
CA LEU A 87 -15.06 1.65 14.08
C LEU A 87 -14.44 2.89 13.43
N VAL A 88 -15.25 3.71 12.78
CA VAL A 88 -14.82 4.97 12.18
C VAL A 88 -14.55 5.98 13.29
N GLU A 89 -13.29 6.36 13.49
CA GLU A 89 -12.92 7.41 14.44
C GLU A 89 -12.92 8.80 13.81
N GLN A 90 -12.61 8.87 12.52
CA GLN A 90 -12.68 10.10 11.74
C GLN A 90 -13.33 9.78 10.41
N GLY A 91 -14.53 10.32 10.21
CA GLY A 91 -15.31 10.14 9.00
C GLY A 91 -14.81 10.99 7.83
N GLY A 92 -15.29 10.68 6.63
CA GLY A 92 -14.92 11.38 5.42
C GLY A 92 -15.25 10.58 4.15
N PRO A 93 -15.08 11.19 2.97
CA PRO A 93 -15.27 10.49 1.70
C PRO A 93 -14.16 9.45 1.50
N LEU A 94 -14.55 8.22 1.18
CA LEU A 94 -13.65 7.15 0.80
C LEU A 94 -14.00 6.66 -0.61
N SER A 95 -13.08 6.81 -1.54
CA SER A 95 -13.25 6.40 -2.95
C SER A 95 -12.41 5.17 -3.29
N ASN A 96 -12.56 4.67 -4.51
CA ASN A 96 -11.78 3.55 -5.03
C ASN A 96 -10.25 3.72 -4.85
N ASN A 97 -9.55 2.61 -4.56
CA ASN A 97 -8.09 2.49 -4.62
C ASN A 97 -7.32 3.47 -3.73
N LYS A 98 -7.95 3.97 -2.64
CA LYS A 98 -7.31 4.85 -1.66
C LYS A 98 -6.35 4.06 -0.77
N GLY A 99 -5.19 4.66 -0.49
CA GLY A 99 -4.13 4.05 0.31
C GLY A 99 -4.57 3.81 1.76
N ILE A 100 -4.01 2.76 2.37
CA ILE A 100 -4.16 2.40 3.77
C ILE A 100 -2.77 2.38 4.41
N ASN A 101 -2.63 3.04 5.55
CA ASN A 101 -1.43 2.97 6.38
C ASN A 101 -1.82 2.60 7.82
N ARG A 102 -1.00 1.82 8.51
CA ARG A 102 -1.16 1.60 9.96
C ARG A 102 -0.44 2.71 10.71
N ALA A 103 -1.13 3.41 11.61
CA ALA A 103 -0.49 4.41 12.46
C ALA A 103 0.61 3.75 13.31
N GLY A 104 1.81 4.33 13.32
CA GLY A 104 2.99 3.73 13.95
C GLY A 104 3.73 2.70 13.08
N GLY A 105 3.30 2.50 11.82
CA GLY A 105 3.95 1.60 10.86
C GLY A 105 3.81 0.12 11.23
N GLY A 106 4.66 -0.73 10.66
CA GLY A 106 4.75 -2.16 10.99
C GLY A 106 3.82 -3.08 10.20
N LEU A 107 3.48 -2.70 8.96
CA LEU A 107 2.93 -3.61 7.95
C LEU A 107 4.06 -4.47 7.40
N THR A 108 3.82 -5.76 7.17
CA THR A 108 4.88 -6.72 6.83
C THR A 108 5.12 -6.84 5.33
N ALA A 109 4.36 -6.12 4.50
CA ALA A 109 4.45 -6.18 3.04
C ALA A 109 5.89 -6.08 2.52
N PRO A 110 6.29 -6.89 1.53
CA PRO A 110 7.66 -6.96 1.04
C PRO A 110 8.07 -5.62 0.44
N ALA A 111 9.32 -5.19 0.64
CA ALA A 111 9.79 -3.90 0.16
C ALA A 111 9.79 -3.75 -1.37
N LEU A 112 9.89 -4.87 -2.09
CA LEU A 112 9.76 -4.94 -3.55
C LEU A 112 8.73 -6.00 -3.91
N THR A 113 7.78 -5.62 -4.78
CA THR A 113 6.84 -6.54 -5.40
C THR A 113 7.47 -7.23 -6.61
N GLU A 114 6.87 -8.31 -7.11
CA GLU A 114 7.31 -8.95 -8.36
C GLU A 114 7.32 -7.96 -9.54
N LYS A 115 6.32 -7.08 -9.58
CA LYS A 115 6.27 -5.97 -10.55
C LYS A 115 7.45 -5.01 -10.37
N ASP A 116 7.80 -4.63 -9.14
CA ASP A 116 8.94 -3.72 -8.91
C ASP A 116 10.26 -4.35 -9.35
N ILE A 117 10.43 -5.67 -9.20
CA ILE A 117 11.62 -6.38 -9.68
C ILE A 117 11.70 -6.33 -11.21
N ALA A 118 10.57 -6.52 -11.91
CA ALA A 118 10.51 -6.41 -13.36
C ALA A 118 10.75 -4.97 -13.85
N ASP A 119 10.15 -3.99 -13.17
CA ASP A 119 10.34 -2.56 -13.48
C ASP A 119 11.78 -2.11 -13.23
N LEU A 120 12.43 -2.61 -12.18
CA LEU A 120 13.84 -2.37 -11.88
C LEU A 120 14.74 -2.86 -13.02
N ASP A 121 14.52 -4.08 -13.53
CA ASP A 121 15.29 -4.65 -14.64
C ASP A 121 15.10 -3.83 -15.92
N ALA A 122 13.86 -3.45 -16.22
CA ALA A 122 13.54 -2.60 -17.37
C ALA A 122 14.16 -1.20 -17.25
N ALA A 123 14.12 -0.59 -16.06
CA ALA A 123 14.70 0.73 -15.82
C ALA A 123 16.22 0.71 -16.01
N ILE A 124 16.92 -0.31 -15.50
CA ILE A 124 18.36 -0.48 -15.68
C ILE A 124 18.69 -0.68 -17.17
N ALA A 125 17.92 -1.50 -17.88
CA ALA A 125 18.08 -1.68 -19.32
C ALA A 125 17.93 -0.37 -20.13
N MET A 126 17.14 0.58 -19.62
CA MET A 126 16.96 1.92 -20.22
C MET A 126 18.08 2.91 -19.85
N GLY A 127 19.01 2.54 -18.97
CA GLY A 127 20.13 3.39 -18.56
C GLY A 127 19.74 4.52 -17.62
N VAL A 128 18.81 4.29 -16.69
CA VAL A 128 18.47 5.28 -15.66
C VAL A 128 19.65 5.57 -14.73
N ASP A 129 19.77 6.81 -14.27
CA ASP A 129 20.83 7.23 -13.34
C ASP A 129 20.50 6.85 -11.89
N PHE A 130 19.20 6.81 -11.55
CA PHE A 130 18.72 6.57 -10.18
C PHE A 130 17.53 5.61 -10.13
N LEU A 131 17.51 4.80 -9.07
CA LEU A 131 16.35 4.01 -8.66
C LEU A 131 15.86 4.51 -7.30
N ALA A 132 14.60 4.91 -7.22
CA ALA A 132 13.91 5.19 -5.97
C ALA A 132 13.11 3.97 -5.52
N ILE A 133 13.26 3.60 -4.25
CA ILE A 133 12.58 2.47 -3.62
C ILE A 133 11.50 3.01 -2.70
N SER A 134 10.24 2.73 -3.01
CA SER A 134 9.11 3.13 -2.15
C SER A 134 8.93 2.17 -0.97
N PHE A 135 8.54 2.73 0.19
CA PHE A 135 8.22 1.99 1.43
C PHE A 135 9.31 1.07 2.01
N PRO A 136 10.61 1.44 2.03
CA PRO A 136 11.61 0.65 2.74
C PRO A 136 11.34 0.68 4.25
N LYS A 137 11.39 -0.48 4.90
CA LYS A 137 11.15 -0.63 6.35
C LYS A 137 12.45 -0.70 7.13
N ALA A 138 13.49 -1.27 6.53
CA ALA A 138 14.80 -1.46 7.17
C ALA A 138 15.95 -1.37 6.16
N GLY A 139 17.18 -1.23 6.68
CA GLY A 139 18.39 -1.25 5.84
C GLY A 139 18.55 -2.53 5.03
N ALA A 140 18.01 -3.66 5.52
CA ALA A 140 17.98 -4.92 4.79
C ALA A 140 17.20 -4.83 3.47
N ASP A 141 16.13 -4.03 3.42
CA ASP A 141 15.34 -3.82 2.21
C ASP A 141 16.16 -3.08 1.14
N MET A 142 16.92 -2.07 1.56
CA MET A 142 17.82 -1.34 0.67
C MET A 142 18.99 -2.20 0.18
N ALA A 143 19.54 -3.05 1.05
CA ALA A 143 20.58 -4.00 0.68
C ALA A 143 20.07 -5.03 -0.34
N TYR A 144 18.84 -5.51 -0.17
CA TYR A 144 18.20 -6.41 -1.12
C TYR A 144 17.95 -5.73 -2.47
N ALA A 145 17.40 -4.52 -2.48
CA ALA A 145 17.20 -3.74 -3.70
C ALA A 145 18.52 -3.47 -4.44
N ARG A 146 19.60 -3.14 -3.71
CA ARG A 146 20.94 -2.97 -4.27
C ARG A 146 21.44 -4.24 -4.94
N LYS A 147 21.32 -5.39 -4.26
CA LYS A 147 21.74 -6.69 -4.82
C LYS A 147 21.02 -7.00 -6.14
N LEU A 148 19.72 -6.70 -6.24
CA LEU A 148 18.96 -6.88 -7.48
C LEU A 148 19.43 -5.92 -8.57
N ALA A 149 19.66 -4.66 -8.22
CA ALA A 149 20.19 -3.66 -9.16
C ALA A 149 21.56 -4.06 -9.70
N ASP A 150 22.49 -4.50 -8.84
CA ASP A 150 23.83 -4.94 -9.25
C ASP A 150 23.75 -6.15 -10.20
N ALA A 151 22.86 -7.10 -9.90
CA ALA A 151 22.66 -8.29 -10.73
C ALA A 151 22.03 -7.96 -12.09
N ALA A 152 21.13 -6.98 -12.15
CA ALA A 152 20.52 -6.51 -13.40
C ALA A 152 21.53 -5.71 -14.24
N SER A 153 22.31 -4.81 -13.61
CA SER A 153 23.37 -4.04 -14.27
C SER A 153 24.42 -4.94 -14.90
N ALA A 154 24.74 -6.09 -14.28
CA ALA A 154 25.70 -7.04 -14.85
C ALA A 154 25.25 -7.70 -16.17
N LYS A 155 23.98 -7.53 -16.57
CA LYS A 155 23.45 -8.05 -17.85
C LYS A 155 23.70 -7.11 -19.04
N TYR A 156 24.02 -5.84 -18.78
CA TYR A 156 24.10 -4.75 -19.76
C TYR A 156 25.46 -4.06 -19.71
#